data_AF-A0A645DBM2-F1
#
_entry.id   AF-A0A645DBM2-F1
#
_cell.length_a   1.000
_cell.length_b   1.000
_cell.length_c   1.000
_cell.angle_alpha   90.00
_cell.angle_beta   90.00
_cell.angle_gamma   90.00
#
_symmetry.space_group_name_H-M   'P 1'
#
loop_
_entity.id
_entity.type
_entity.pdbx_description
1 polymer ?
#
loop_
_entity_poly.entity_id
_entity_poly.type
_entity_poly.pdbx_seq_one_letter_code
_entity_poly.pdbx_strand_id
1 'polypeptide(L)'
;MRAHYHHYDVAIDPQAAIILLGSASSSSKNAIIGELRGYIYIFHKHMPNWKMPILRIILFLGVQLRIFLYNVLHQPAKAAVYKETAKVLASL
;
A
#
# COMPACT_ATOMS: atom_id res chain seq x y z
N MET A 1 4.55 -15.62 -1.75
CA MET A 1 5.02 -15.98 -3.12
C MET A 1 6.29 -16.81 -3.09
N ARG A 2 7.39 -16.34 -2.49
CA ARG A 2 8.66 -17.10 -2.47
C ARG A 2 8.57 -18.50 -1.84
N ALA A 3 7.86 -18.64 -0.71
CA ALA A 3 7.61 -19.94 -0.07
C ALA A 3 6.92 -20.92 -1.04
N HIS A 4 5.85 -20.47 -1.70
CA HIS A 4 5.13 -21.25 -2.73
C HIS A 4 6.03 -21.62 -3.92
N TYR A 5 6.86 -20.70 -4.43
CA TYR A 5 7.78 -20.98 -5.54
C TYR A 5 8.93 -21.94 -5.18
N HIS A 6 9.16 -22.19 -3.89
CA HIS A 6 10.12 -23.19 -3.40
C HIS A 6 9.41 -24.42 -2.79
N HIS A 7 8.12 -24.60 -3.07
CA HIS A 7 7.31 -25.73 -2.60
C HIS A 7 7.25 -25.88 -1.07
N TYR A 8 7.35 -24.77 -0.33
CA TYR A 8 7.07 -24.77 1.10
C TYR A 8 5.57 -24.62 1.35
N ASP A 9 5.01 -25.52 2.14
CA ASP A 9 3.64 -25.42 2.64
C ASP A 9 3.52 -24.28 3.65
N VAL A 10 2.44 -23.51 3.52
CA VAL A 10 2.11 -22.40 4.42
C VAL A 10 0.81 -22.74 5.14
N ALA A 11 0.89 -22.95 6.45
CA ALA A 11 -0.26 -23.15 7.32
C ALA A 11 -0.48 -21.90 8.19
N ILE A 12 -1.75 -21.54 8.40
CA ILE A 12 -2.16 -20.48 9.33
C ILE A 12 -3.03 -21.14 10.40
N ASP A 13 -2.59 -21.08 11.66
CA ASP A 13 -3.35 -21.62 12.79
C ASP A 13 -4.44 -20.62 13.21
N PRO A 14 -5.74 -20.98 13.15
CA PRO A 14 -6.83 -20.10 13.54
C PRO A 14 -6.91 -19.84 15.05
N GLN A 15 -6.26 -20.65 15.89
CA GLN A 15 -6.23 -20.46 17.35
C GLN A 15 -5.07 -19.56 17.81
N ALA A 16 -4.08 -19.31 16.95
CA ALA A 16 -2.99 -18.40 17.23
C ALA A 16 -3.49 -16.95 17.18
N ALA A 17 -3.59 -16.31 18.34
CA ALA A 17 -3.99 -14.91 18.46
C ALA A 17 -2.78 -14.02 18.82
N ILE A 18 -2.65 -12.90 18.13
CA ILE A 18 -1.66 -11.86 18.44
C ILE A 18 -2.42 -10.57 18.73
N ILE A 19 -2.04 -9.86 19.78
CA ILE A 19 -2.62 -8.54 20.11
C ILE A 19 -2.10 -7.52 19.10
N LEU A 20 -2.98 -7.00 18.24
CA LEU A 20 -2.64 -5.97 17.27
C LEU A 20 -2.69 -4.59 17.96
N LEU A 21 -1.53 -4.00 18.25
CA LEU A 21 -1.42 -2.68 18.91
C LEU A 21 -1.77 -1.49 17.99
N GLY A 22 -2.49 -1.71 16.89
CA GLY A 22 -3.06 -0.65 16.07
C GLY A 22 -2.08 0.42 15.58
N SER A 23 -0.86 0.02 15.16
CA SER A 23 0.17 0.97 14.69
C SER A 23 0.53 2.05 15.74
N ALA A 24 0.58 1.70 17.03
CA ALA A 24 0.85 2.62 18.14
C ALA A 24 2.14 3.46 18.00
N SER A 25 3.13 3.02 17.22
CA SER A 25 4.39 3.75 16.98
C SER A 25 4.53 4.39 15.59
N SER A 26 3.63 4.08 14.65
CA SER A 26 3.74 4.55 13.26
C SER A 26 2.50 5.30 12.81
N SER A 27 2.71 6.52 12.32
CA SER A 27 1.64 7.35 11.77
C SER A 27 0.97 6.68 10.58
N SER A 28 -0.34 6.87 10.43
CA SER A 28 -1.14 6.40 9.29
C SER A 28 -0.53 6.80 7.93
N LYS A 29 0.16 7.94 7.88
CA LYS A 29 0.93 8.38 6.70
C LYS A 29 2.04 7.40 6.32
N ASN A 30 2.85 6.97 7.28
CA ASN A 30 3.96 6.06 7.02
C ASN A 30 3.48 4.66 6.64
N ALA A 31 2.35 4.21 7.21
CA ALA A 31 1.71 2.96 6.81
C ALA A 31 1.30 2.99 5.33
N ILE A 32 0.61 4.05 4.88
CA ILE A 32 0.16 4.18 3.48
C ILE A 32 1.35 4.30 2.53
N ILE A 33 2.37 5.10 2.86
CA ILE A 33 3.59 5.19 2.03
C ILE A 33 4.31 3.84 1.98
N GLY A 34 4.39 3.13 3.11
CA GLY A 34 4.97 1.79 3.21
C GLY A 34 4.23 0.77 2.33
N GLU A 35 2.90 0.79 2.34
CA GLU A 35 2.07 -0.05 1.47
C GLU A 35 2.34 0.22 -0.01
N LEU A 36 2.36 1.48 -0.45
CA LEU A 36 2.64 1.84 -1.85
C LEU A 36 4.04 1.38 -2.28
N ARG A 37 5.05 1.61 -1.43
CA ARG A 37 6.41 1.11 -1.68
C ARG A 37 6.46 -0.42 -1.73
N GLY A 38 5.70 -1.08 -0.86
CA GLY A 38 5.53 -2.54 -0.86
C GLY A 38 4.95 -3.05 -2.18
N TYR A 39 3.88 -2.43 -2.69
CA TYR A 39 3.31 -2.78 -3.99
C TYR A 39 4.32 -2.59 -5.14
N ILE A 40 5.00 -1.44 -5.18
CA ILE A 40 6.04 -1.17 -6.18
C ILE A 40 7.15 -2.23 -6.09
N TYR A 41 7.63 -2.54 -4.89
CA TYR A 41 8.69 -3.52 -4.67
C TYR A 41 8.28 -4.94 -5.10
N ILE A 42 7.10 -5.40 -4.68
CA ILE A 42 6.59 -6.74 -5.04
C ILE A 42 6.41 -6.83 -6.55
N PHE A 43 5.84 -5.80 -7.17
CA PHE A 43 5.63 -5.77 -8.61
C PHE A 43 6.95 -5.75 -9.37
N HIS A 44 7.90 -4.90 -8.98
CA HIS A 44 9.23 -4.86 -9.59
C HIS A 44 9.96 -6.20 -9.48
N LYS A 45 9.76 -6.93 -8.38
CA LYS A 45 10.38 -8.23 -8.14
C LYS A 45 9.78 -9.38 -8.97
N HIS A 46 8.51 -9.32 -9.34
CA HIS A 46 7.79 -10.44 -9.97
C HIS A 46 7.26 -10.14 -11.37
N MET A 47 7.33 -8.89 -11.85
CA MET A 47 6.78 -8.46 -13.14
C MET A 47 7.85 -7.80 -14.01
N PRO A 48 7.74 -7.89 -15.35
CA PRO A 48 8.66 -7.23 -16.26
C PRO A 48 8.58 -5.70 -16.15
N ASN A 49 9.74 -5.05 -16.20
CA ASN A 49 9.92 -3.60 -15.99
C ASN A 49 9.03 -2.72 -16.88
N TRP A 50 8.68 -3.19 -18.07
CA TRP A 50 7.79 -2.48 -19.01
C TRP A 50 6.36 -2.27 -18.48
N LYS A 51 5.92 -3.06 -17.49
CA LYS A 51 4.60 -2.90 -16.85
C LYS A 51 4.61 -1.92 -15.68
N MET A 52 5.79 -1.46 -15.24
CA MET A 52 5.93 -0.46 -14.18
C MET A 52 5.18 0.86 -14.44
N PRO A 53 5.21 1.48 -15.64
CA PRO A 53 4.44 2.69 -15.89
C PRO A 53 2.93 2.47 -15.70
N ILE A 54 2.41 1.31 -16.10
CA ILE A 54 0.98 0.96 -15.93
C ILE A 54 0.64 0.86 -14.44
N LEU A 55 1.49 0.19 -13.65
CA LEU A 55 1.31 0.11 -12.20
C LEU A 55 1.28 1.51 -11.57
N ARG A 56 2.20 2.40 -11.96
CA ARG A 56 2.26 3.77 -11.45
C ARG A 56 0.96 4.54 -11.75
N ILE A 57 0.42 4.39 -12.95
CA ILE A 57 -0.86 5.01 -13.32
C ILE A 57 -2.01 4.47 -12.45
N ILE A 58 -2.09 3.16 -12.25
CA ILE A 58 -3.13 2.54 -11.42
C ILE A 58 -3.02 3.01 -9.97
N LEU A 59 -1.81 3.02 -9.40
CA LEU A 59 -1.57 3.49 -8.03
C LEU A 59 -1.92 4.98 -7.89
N PHE A 60 -1.53 5.80 -8.86
CA PHE A 60 -1.84 7.23 -8.88
C PHE A 60 -3.35 7.46 -8.95
N LEU A 61 -4.05 6.81 -9.87
CA LEU A 61 -5.52 6.87 -9.98
C LEU A 61 -6.20 6.40 -8.69
N GLY A 62 -5.72 5.32 -8.09
CA GLY A 62 -6.26 4.80 -6.82
C GLY A 62 -6.04 5.75 -5.64
N VAL A 63 -4.96 6.53 -5.63
CA VAL A 63 -4.73 7.58 -4.62
C VAL A 63 -5.64 8.78 -4.88
N GLN A 64 -5.76 9.23 -6.12
CA GLN A 64 -6.64 10.35 -6.49
C GLN A 64 -8.11 10.04 -6.19
N LEU A 65 -8.56 8.82 -6.50
CA LEU A 65 -9.91 8.37 -6.16
C LEU A 65 -10.17 8.43 -4.65
N ARG A 66 -9.20 8.01 -3.83
CA ARG A 66 -9.32 8.10 -2.37
C ARG A 66 -9.35 9.55 -1.89
N ILE A 67 -8.54 10.45 -2.45
CA ILE A 67 -8.62 11.88 -2.14
C ILE A 67 -10.01 12.42 -2.46
N PHE A 68 -10.55 12.08 -3.63
CA PHE A 68 -11.91 12.47 -4.03
C PHE A 68 -12.96 11.94 -3.06
N LEU A 69 -12.92 10.66 -2.72
CA LEU A 69 -13.84 10.05 -1.75
C LEU A 69 -13.76 10.72 -0.37
N TYR A 70 -12.56 10.93 0.19
CA TYR A 70 -12.44 11.58 1.51
C TYR A 70 -12.85 13.05 1.50
N ASN A 71 -12.75 13.74 0.38
CA ASN A 71 -13.32 15.07 0.22
C ASN A 71 -14.85 15.02 0.22
N VAL A 72 -15.47 14.09 -0.52
CA VAL A 72 -16.93 13.89 -0.53
C VAL A 72 -17.46 13.48 0.85
N LEU A 73 -16.71 12.66 1.59
CA LEU A 73 -17.06 12.22 2.95
C LEU A 73 -16.73 13.27 4.04
N HIS A 74 -16.32 14.49 3.69
CA HIS A 74 -15.96 15.56 4.63
C HIS A 74 -14.93 15.14 5.70
N GLN A 75 -13.93 14.33 5.31
CA GLN A 75 -12.83 13.88 6.20
C GLN A 75 -11.49 14.54 5.79
N PRO A 76 -11.28 15.83 6.08
CA PRO A 76 -10.15 16.60 5.57
C PRO A 76 -8.79 16.10 6.08
N ALA A 77 -8.75 15.59 7.32
CA ALA A 77 -7.52 15.04 7.91
C ALA A 77 -7.00 13.84 7.12
N LYS A 78 -7.89 12.94 6.67
CA LYS A 78 -7.50 11.77 5.86
C LYS A 78 -7.14 12.20 4.43
N ALA A 79 -7.90 13.12 3.85
CA ALA A 79 -7.60 13.67 2.53
C ALA A 79 -6.20 14.33 2.47
N ALA A 80 -5.78 15.02 3.54
CA ALA A 80 -4.45 15.62 3.63
C ALA A 80 -3.33 14.57 3.58
N VAL A 81 -3.47 13.47 4.33
CA VAL A 81 -2.50 12.36 4.32
C VAL A 81 -2.36 11.74 2.92
N TYR A 82 -3.47 11.55 2.20
CA TYR A 82 -3.43 11.04 0.83
C TYR A 82 -2.85 12.05 -0.17
N LYS A 83 -3.09 13.36 0.00
CA LYS A 83 -2.45 14.40 -0.84
C LYS A 83 -0.93 14.41 -0.69
N GLU A 84 -0.43 14.26 0.54
CA GLU A 84 1.02 14.15 0.77
C GLU A 84 1.60 12.87 0.18
N THR A 85 0.88 11.75 0.33
CA THR A 85 1.26 10.47 -0.25
C THR A 85 1.35 10.55 -1.79
N ALA A 86 0.41 11.27 -2.43
CA ALA A 86 0.43 11.48 -3.88
C ALA A 86 1.69 12.22 -4.36
N LYS A 87 2.17 13.21 -3.60
CA LYS A 87 3.43 13.91 -3.91
C LYS A 87 4.64 12.97 -3.84
N VAL A 88 4.69 12.11 -2.81
CA VAL A 88 5.76 11.12 -2.66
C VAL A 88 5.72 10.10 -3.79
N LEU A 89 4.52 9.64 -4.20
CA LEU A 89 4.36 8.71 -5.32
C LEU A 89 4.79 9.32 -6.66
N ALA A 90 4.52 10.62 -6.88
CA ALA A 90 4.95 11.33 -8.07
C ALA A 90 6.49 11.55 -8.13
N SER A 91 7.16 11.52 -6.98
CA SER A 91 8.62 11.65 -6.88
C SER A 91 9.40 10.33 -6.98
N LEU A 92 8.70 9.18 -6.93
CA LEU A 92 9.26 7.83 -7.03
C LEU A 92 9.31 7.35 -8.48
#